data_AF-A0A936S969-F1
#
_entry.id   AF-A0A936S969-F1
#
_cell.length_a   1.000
_cell.length_b   1.000
_cell.length_c   1.000
_cell.angle_alpha   90.00
_cell.angle_beta   90.00
_cell.angle_gamma   90.00
#
_symmetry.space_group_name_H-M   'P 1'
#
loop_
_entity.id
_entity.type
_entity.pdbx_description
1 polymer ?
#
loop_
_entity_poly.entity_id
_entity_poly.type
_entity_poly.pdbx_seq_one_letter_code
_entity_poly.pdbx_strand_id
1 'polypeptide(L)'
;MLVTEKGQVTIPKHIRQAAGVAPGSAVSFSLEGSKIVITPVGTAVKDDRRAKLRAAAARVRRSMSLEFQQLGAEEIMNFLRGDEVKATTQPRRGRR
;
A
#
# COMPACT_ATOMS: atom_id res chain seq x y z
N MET A 1 31.99 -4.20 1.23
CA MET A 1 31.59 -3.03 2.03
C MET A 1 32.44 -3.01 3.28
N LEU A 2 32.94 -1.84 3.68
CA LEU A 2 33.80 -1.69 4.85
C LEU A 2 32.99 -1.15 6.02
N VAL A 3 33.35 -1.57 7.22
CA VAL A 3 32.83 -1.03 8.47
C VAL A 3 33.72 0.14 8.86
N THR A 4 33.14 1.28 9.24
CA THR A 4 33.93 2.43 9.71
C THR A 4 34.46 2.18 11.11
N GLU A 5 35.39 3.01 11.59
CA GLU A 5 35.92 2.94 12.96
C GLU A 5 34.82 2.98 14.04
N LYS A 6 33.70 3.67 13.75
CA LYS A 6 32.52 3.75 14.64
C LYS A 6 31.51 2.62 14.42
N GLY A 7 31.84 1.59 13.66
CA GLY A 7 30.93 0.47 13.40
C GLY A 7 29.84 0.77 12.37
N GLN A 8 29.93 1.86 11.60
CA GLN A 8 28.90 2.19 10.61
C GLN A 8 29.09 1.37 9.33
N VAL A 9 27.98 0.90 8.76
CA VAL A 9 27.95 0.20 7.48
C VAL A 9 26.94 0.86 6.54
N THR A 10 27.26 0.91 5.26
CA THR A 10 26.33 1.41 4.23
C THR A 10 25.46 0.27 3.72
N ILE A 11 24.15 0.48 3.59
CA ILE A 11 23.23 -0.51 3.00
C ILE A 11 23.03 -0.19 1.50
N PRO A 12 23.25 -1.15 0.58
CA PRO A 12 23.03 -0.95 -0.86
C PRO A 12 21.58 -0.55 -1.18
N LYS A 13 21.39 0.23 -2.25
CA LYS A 13 20.06 0.74 -2.65
C LYS A 13 19.01 -0.36 -2.82
N HIS A 14 19.37 -1.46 -3.49
CA HIS A 14 18.44 -2.56 -3.75
C HIS A 14 18.01 -3.26 -2.45
N ILE A 15 18.92 -3.47 -1.50
CA ILE A 15 18.61 -4.05 -0.19
C ILE A 15 17.72 -3.10 0.63
N ARG A 16 18.03 -1.80 0.66
CA ARG A 16 17.19 -0.81 1.36
C ARG A 16 15.76 -0.79 0.84
N GLN A 17 15.58 -0.84 -0.49
CA GLN A 17 14.26 -0.86 -1.11
C GLN A 17 13.49 -2.14 -0.79
N ALA A 18 14.15 -3.30 -0.86
CA ALA A 18 13.56 -4.59 -0.52
C ALA A 18 13.16 -4.67 0.97
N ALA A 19 14.01 -4.16 1.86
CA ALA A 19 13.76 -4.13 3.30
C ALA A 19 12.85 -2.99 3.76
N GLY A 20 12.45 -2.08 2.86
CA GLY A 20 11.60 -0.93 3.19
C GLY A 20 12.26 0.14 4.08
N VAL A 21 13.60 0.16 4.14
CA VAL A 21 14.37 1.14 4.94
C VAL A 21 14.61 2.39 4.10
N ALA A 22 13.88 3.48 4.41
CA ALA A 22 14.08 4.77 3.77
C ALA A 22 15.14 5.61 4.51
N PRO A 23 15.72 6.63 3.86
CA PRO A 23 16.52 7.61 4.59
C PRO A 23 15.72 8.21 5.76
N GLY A 24 16.31 8.22 6.95
CA GLY A 24 15.64 8.70 8.17
C GLY A 24 14.73 7.68 8.86
N SER A 25 14.58 6.45 8.34
CA SER A 25 13.85 5.38 9.03
C SER A 25 14.59 4.89 10.28
N ALA A 26 13.84 4.66 11.36
CA ALA A 26 14.34 3.96 12.53
C ALA A 26 14.45 2.45 12.25
N VAL A 27 15.49 1.81 12.76
CA VAL A 27 15.73 0.37 12.61
C VAL A 27 16.14 -0.22 13.96
N SER A 28 15.73 -1.47 14.20
CA SER A 28 16.13 -2.28 15.34
C SER A 28 17.14 -3.29 14.85
N PHE A 29 18.12 -3.58 15.71
CA PHE A 29 19.15 -4.56 15.46
C PHE A 29 18.95 -5.72 16.43
N SER A 30 18.90 -6.95 15.91
CA SER A 30 18.99 -8.17 16.70
C SER A 30 20.13 -9.05 16.21
N LEU A 31 20.63 -9.90 17.10
CA LEU A 31 21.65 -10.88 16.78
C LEU A 31 21.00 -12.27 16.74
N GLU A 32 21.09 -12.94 15.59
CA GLU A 32 20.64 -14.32 15.41
C GLU A 32 21.85 -15.19 15.05
N GLY A 33 22.48 -15.76 16.09
CA GLY A 33 23.73 -16.50 15.95
C GLY A 33 24.86 -15.62 15.42
N SER A 34 25.29 -15.86 14.18
CA SER A 34 26.31 -15.06 13.49
C SER A 34 25.75 -13.99 12.55
N LYS A 35 24.42 -13.77 12.57
CA LYS A 35 23.74 -12.81 11.68
C LYS A 35 23.26 -11.59 12.45
N ILE A 36 23.50 -10.41 11.88
CA ILE A 36 22.86 -9.17 12.32
C ILE A 36 21.59 -9.01 11.51
N VAL A 37 20.44 -9.03 12.19
CA VAL A 37 19.13 -8.82 11.57
C VAL A 37 18.72 -7.37 11.82
N ILE A 38 18.40 -6.67 10.73
CA ILE A 38 17.96 -5.29 10.76
C ILE A 38 16.48 -5.27 10.42
N THR A 39 15.66 -4.86 11.39
CA THR A 39 14.22 -4.77 11.22
C THR A 39 13.78 -3.32 11.26
N PRO A 40 13.06 -2.81 10.24
CA PRO A 40 12.51 -1.47 10.30
C PRO A 40 11.56 -1.34 11.50
N VAL A 41 11.84 -0.41 12.41
CA VAL A 41 10.93 -0.10 13.52
C VAL A 41 9.91 0.86 12.94
N GLY A 42 8.66 0.41 12.88
CA GLY A 42 7.61 1.01 12.07
C GLY A 42 7.60 2.53 12.05
N THR A 43 8.20 3.14 11.02
CA THR A 43 7.67 4.38 10.50
C THR A 43 6.43 3.95 9.72
N ALA A 44 5.26 4.13 10.34
CA ALA A 44 3.91 3.85 9.85
C ALA A 44 3.52 4.63 8.58
N VAL A 45 4.42 4.72 7.60
CA VAL A 45 4.24 5.53 6.39
C VAL A 45 3.58 4.71 5.28
N LYS A 46 3.59 3.36 5.35
CA LYS A 46 2.93 2.50 4.36
C LYS A 46 1.53 2.00 4.77
N ASP A 47 1.29 1.63 6.02
CA ASP A 47 -0.01 1.05 6.40
C ASP A 47 -1.14 2.07 6.41
N ASP A 48 -0.82 3.33 6.72
CA ASP A 48 -1.86 4.31 6.97
C ASP A 48 -2.33 5.02 5.71
N ARG A 49 -1.52 5.06 4.64
CA ARG A 49 -1.92 5.73 3.38
C ARG A 49 -3.10 5.03 2.72
N ARG A 50 -3.05 3.70 2.63
CA ARG A 50 -4.13 2.91 2.00
C ARG A 50 -5.37 2.89 2.88
N ALA A 51 -5.20 2.85 4.21
CA ALA A 51 -6.30 2.95 5.16
C ALA A 51 -6.97 4.34 5.10
N LYS A 52 -6.20 5.41 5.15
CA LYS A 52 -6.67 6.81 5.01
C LYS A 52 -7.36 7.05 3.67
N LEU A 53 -6.82 6.53 2.58
CA LEU A 53 -7.44 6.63 1.26
C LEU A 53 -8.78 5.89 1.22
N ARG A 54 -8.87 4.66 1.77
CA ARG A 54 -10.15 3.94 1.87
C ARG A 54 -11.15 4.67 2.76
N ALA A 55 -10.73 5.24 3.89
CA ALA A 55 -11.60 6.01 4.76
C ALA A 55 -12.10 7.29 4.08
N ALA A 56 -11.25 7.98 3.31
CA ALA A 56 -11.65 9.11 2.49
C ALA A 56 -12.66 8.71 1.41
N ALA A 57 -12.39 7.62 0.67
CA ALA A 57 -13.30 7.10 -0.35
C ALA A 57 -14.66 6.69 0.24
N ALA A 58 -14.68 6.08 1.44
CA ALA A 58 -15.91 5.71 2.13
C ALA A 58 -16.74 6.93 2.54
N ARG A 59 -16.11 8.03 2.96
CA ARG A 59 -16.80 9.29 3.26
C ARG A 59 -17.46 9.89 2.02
N VAL A 60 -16.72 9.95 0.91
CA VAL A 60 -17.25 10.43 -0.38
C VAL A 60 -18.40 9.55 -0.88
N ARG A 61 -18.30 8.23 -0.72
CA ARG A 61 -19.36 7.29 -1.10
C ARG A 61 -20.66 7.58 -0.36
N ARG A 62 -20.61 7.89 0.94
CA ARG A 62 -21.82 8.21 1.74
C ARG A 62 -22.48 9.52 1.35
N SER A 63 -21.72 10.48 0.81
CA SER A 63 -22.27 11.75 0.31
C SER A 63 -22.86 11.65 -1.09
N MET A 64 -22.68 10.54 -1.82
CA MET A 64 -23.27 10.33 -3.14
C MET A 64 -24.75 9.94 -3.03
N SER A 65 -25.53 10.15 -4.10
CA SER A 65 -26.93 9.70 -4.15
C SER A 65 -27.04 8.17 -4.07
N LEU A 66 -28.22 7.68 -3.67
CA LEU A 66 -28.51 6.24 -3.55
C LEU A 66 -28.24 5.45 -4.84
N GLU A 67 -28.39 6.10 -6.00
CA GLU A 67 -28.11 5.52 -7.32
C GLU A 67 -26.60 5.27 -7.48
N PHE A 68 -25.76 6.28 -7.22
CA PHE A 68 -24.30 6.15 -7.30
C PHE A 68 -23.68 5.28 -6.19
N GLN A 69 -24.37 5.14 -5.05
CA GLN A 69 -23.94 4.24 -3.97
C GLN A 69 -24.06 2.75 -4.34
N GLN A 70 -24.97 2.40 -5.25
CA GLN A 70 -25.17 1.03 -5.72
C GLN A 70 -24.27 0.67 -6.90
N LEU A 71 -23.82 1.68 -7.68
CA LEU A 71 -22.98 1.49 -8.85
C LEU A 71 -21.50 1.26 -8.49
N GLY A 72 -20.87 0.28 -9.15
CA GLY A 72 -19.43 0.04 -9.08
C GLY A 72 -18.62 1.19 -9.71
N ALA A 73 -17.33 1.27 -9.38
CA ALA A 73 -16.46 2.35 -9.87
C ALA A 73 -16.41 2.42 -11.42
N GLU A 74 -16.44 1.27 -12.09
CA GLU A 74 -16.42 1.17 -13.54
C GLU A 74 -17.72 1.71 -14.16
N GLU A 75 -18.87 1.40 -13.56
CA GLU A 75 -20.19 1.88 -14.01
C GLU A 75 -20.31 3.40 -13.86
N ILE A 76 -19.78 3.96 -12.77
CA ILE A 76 -19.73 5.42 -12.57
C ILE A 76 -18.86 6.09 -13.65
N MET A 77 -17.71 5.49 -13.97
CA MET A 77 -16.81 6.04 -14.98
C MET A 77 -17.39 5.95 -16.39
N ASN A 78 -18.14 4.89 -16.71
CA ASN A 78 -18.84 4.75 -17.99
C ASN A 78 -19.98 5.78 -18.10
N PHE A 79 -20.77 5.96 -17.03
CA PHE A 79 -21.81 6.99 -16.97
C PHE A 79 -21.24 8.41 -17.20
N LEU A 80 -20.15 8.77 -16.52
CA LEU A 80 -19.50 10.08 -16.66
C LEU A 80 -18.90 10.31 -18.05
N ARG A 81 -18.52 9.25 -18.77
CA ARG A 81 -18.00 9.33 -20.15
C ARG A 81 -19.12 9.35 -21.20
N GLY A 82 -20.37 9.10 -20.82
CA GLY A 82 -21.50 8.99 -21.74
C GLY A 82 -21.61 7.63 -22.43
N ASP A 83 -20.94 6.60 -21.91
CA ASP A 83 -21.09 5.23 -22.39
C ASP A 83 -22.38 4.64 -21.78
N GLU A 84 -23.39 4.36 -22.62
CA GLU A 84 -24.63 3.71 -22.22
C GLU A 84 -24.34 2.43 -21.40
N VAL A 85 -24.93 2.33 -20.21
CA VAL A 85 -24.75 1.22 -19.28
C VAL A 85 -25.39 -0.05 -19.86
N LYS A 86 -24.63 -0.80 -20.68
CA LYS A 86 -24.99 -2.18 -20.99
C LYS A 86 -24.79 -3.00 -19.72
N ALA A 87 -25.90 -3.36 -19.07
CA ALA A 87 -25.94 -4.33 -17.99
C ALA A 87 -25.42 -5.69 -18.49
N THR A 88 -24.11 -5.89 -18.49
CA THR A 88 -23.52 -7.22 -18.64
C THR A 88 -23.48 -7.87 -17.27
N THR A 89 -24.57 -8.55 -16.93
CA THR A 89 -24.55 -9.62 -15.94
C THR A 89 -23.56 -10.68 -16.41
N GLN A 90 -22.37 -10.74 -15.82
CA GLN A 90 -21.53 -11.94 -15.88
C GLN A 90 -21.43 -12.57 -14.49
N PRO A 91 -21.78 -13.86 -14.34
CA PRO A 91 -21.69 -14.55 -13.06
C PRO A 91 -20.22 -14.70 -12.67
N ARG A 92 -19.91 -14.36 -11.41
CA ARG A 92 -18.58 -14.57 -10.82
C ARG A 92 -18.30 -16.07 -10.80
N ARG A 93 -17.51 -16.54 -11.78
CA ARG A 93 -17.04 -17.92 -11.83
C ARG A 93 -16.03 -18.10 -10.69
N GLY A 94 -16.46 -18.83 -9.66
CA GLY A 94 -15.62 -19.25 -8.55
C GLY A 94 -14.35 -19.91 -9.05
N ARG A 95 -13.21 -19.47 -8.53
CA ARG A 95 -11.96 -20.21 -8.61
C ARG A 95 -11.80 -21.01 -7.32
N ARG A 96 -11.54 -22.30 -7.55
CA ARG A 96 -11.10 -23.34 -6.60
C ARG A 96 -10.10 -22.82 -5.58
#